data_AF-A0A3C0NWI6-F1
#
_entry.id   AF-A0A3C0NWI6-F1
#
_cell.length_a   1.000
_cell.length_b   1.000
_cell.length_c   1.000
_cell.angle_alpha   90.00
_cell.angle_beta   90.00
_cell.angle_gamma   90.00
#
_symmetry.space_group_name_H-M   'P 1'
#
loop_
_entity.id
_entity.type
_entity.pdbx_description
1 polymer ?
#
loop_
_entity_poly.entity_id
_entity_poly.type
_entity_poly.pdbx_seq_one_letter_code
_entity_poly.pdbx_strand_id
1 'polypeptide(L)'
;ERPLCCGRTYLSSGMIDEAKREAQRTVEALLPYAERGLPIIGLEPSCLLMLRDEYYMLELGESVNSIAKSALLLEEFLARESDAKRLNLNFNSTP
;
A
#
# COMPACT_ATOMS: atom_id res chain seq x y z
N GLU A 1 1.62 -7.79 19.11
CA GLU A 1 1.45 -6.37 18.74
C GLU A 1 0.10 -6.16 18.04
N ARG A 2 -0.42 -4.93 18.00
CA ARG A 2 -1.68 -4.62 17.32
C ARG A 2 -1.49 -4.60 15.80
N PRO A 3 -2.37 -5.23 15.00
CA PRO A 3 -2.31 -5.18 13.54
C PRO A 3 -2.17 -3.75 13.00
N LEU A 4 -1.52 -3.63 11.84
CA LEU A 4 -1.45 -2.37 11.11
C LEU A 4 -2.82 -2.04 10.49
N CYS A 5 -3.08 -0.75 10.31
CA CYS A 5 -4.31 -0.23 9.72
C CYS A 5 -3.95 0.90 8.77
N CYS A 6 -4.61 0.97 7.62
CA CYS A 6 -4.38 2.05 6.65
C CYS A 6 -4.91 3.42 7.13
N GLY A 7 -5.78 3.45 8.14
CA GLY A 7 -6.38 4.68 8.68
C GLY A 7 -7.65 5.16 7.96
N ARG A 8 -8.14 4.44 6.92
CA ARG A 8 -9.27 4.87 6.08
C ARG A 8 -10.52 5.19 6.88
N THR A 9 -10.91 4.29 7.79
CA THR A 9 -12.14 4.43 8.58
C THR A 9 -12.09 5.71 9.41
N TYR A 10 -10.99 5.95 10.12
CA TYR A 10 -10.79 7.19 10.89
C TYR A 10 -10.87 8.43 10.00
N LEU A 11 -10.18 8.42 8.86
CA LEU A 11 -10.19 9.55 7.94
C LEU A 11 -11.62 9.84 7.43
N SER A 12 -12.36 8.81 7.05
CA SER A 12 -13.75 8.95 6.56
C SER A 12 -14.72 9.46 7.62
N SER A 13 -14.41 9.26 8.90
CA SER A 13 -15.19 9.74 10.04
C SER A 13 -14.74 11.12 10.55
N GLY A 14 -13.80 11.78 9.87
CA GLY A 14 -13.25 13.08 10.28
C GLY A 14 -12.27 13.00 11.46
N MET A 15 -11.84 11.80 11.83
CA MET A 15 -10.90 11.55 12.92
C MET A 15 -9.45 11.62 12.39
N ILE A 16 -9.00 12.84 12.10
CA ILE A 16 -7.74 13.09 11.38
C ILE A 16 -6.52 12.65 12.18
N ASP A 17 -6.48 12.93 13.49
CA ASP A 17 -5.32 12.59 14.33
C ASP A 17 -5.17 11.06 14.46
N GLU A 18 -6.27 10.32 14.60
CA GLU A 18 -6.29 8.86 14.59
C GLU A 18 -5.81 8.32 13.26
N ALA A 19 -6.30 8.86 12.14
CA ALA A 19 -5.88 8.46 10.81
C ALA A 19 -4.38 8.67 10.61
N LYS A 20 -3.85 9.83 11.03
CA LYS A 20 -2.42 10.16 10.97
C LYS A 20 -1.58 9.19 11.80
N ARG A 21 -2.03 8.83 13.01
CA ARG A 21 -1.33 7.85 13.86
C ARG A 21 -1.26 6.46 13.22
N GLU A 22 -2.37 5.97 12.66
CA GLU A 22 -2.36 4.66 11.97
C GLU A 22 -1.51 4.69 10.70
N ALA A 23 -1.59 5.79 9.95
CA ALA A 23 -0.79 5.97 8.75
C ALA A 23 0.70 6.00 9.05
N GLN A 24 1.13 6.73 10.10
CA GLN A 24 2.52 6.78 10.53
C GLN A 24 3.07 5.38 10.86
N ARG A 25 2.32 4.57 11.63
CA ARG A 25 2.69 3.18 11.96
C ARG A 25 2.85 2.33 10.71
N THR A 26 1.95 2.50 9.75
CA THR A 26 1.97 1.74 8.49
C THR A 26 3.14 2.17 7.61
N VAL A 27 3.43 3.47 7.52
CA VAL A 27 4.61 4.00 6.80
C VAL A 27 5.88 3.44 7.43
N GLU A 28 6.06 3.53 8.75
CA GLU A 28 7.25 3.04 9.44
C GLU A 28 7.49 1.54 9.20
N ALA A 29 6.43 0.74 9.17
CA ALA A 29 6.54 -0.70 8.93
C ALA A 29 6.87 -1.05 7.47
N LEU A 30 6.37 -0.27 6.50
CA LEU A 30 6.49 -0.57 5.08
C LEU A 30 7.70 0.10 4.41
N LEU A 31 8.19 1.22 4.96
CA LEU A 31 9.24 2.04 4.37
C LEU A 31 10.51 1.25 4.02
N PRO A 32 11.05 0.38 4.90
CA PRO A 32 12.26 -0.39 4.58
C PRO A 32 12.10 -1.31 3.35
N TYR A 33 10.88 -1.76 3.06
CA TYR A 33 10.59 -2.60 1.89
C TYR A 33 10.41 -1.74 0.63
N ALA A 34 9.73 -0.60 0.76
CA ALA A 34 9.55 0.34 -0.33
C ALA A 34 10.89 0.92 -0.82
N GLU A 35 11.80 1.27 0.09
CA GLU A 35 13.15 1.76 -0.25
C GLU A 35 14.01 0.71 -0.96
N ARG A 36 13.74 -0.57 -0.72
CA ARG A 36 14.36 -1.69 -1.46
C ARG A 36 13.74 -1.93 -2.84
N GLY A 37 12.76 -1.12 -3.23
CA GLY A 37 12.04 -1.26 -4.50
C GLY A 37 11.06 -2.43 -4.53
N LEU A 38 10.67 -2.98 -3.37
CA LEU A 38 9.69 -4.06 -3.32
C LEU A 38 8.27 -3.51 -3.51
N PRO A 39 7.40 -4.20 -4.27
CA PRO A 39 6.01 -3.79 -4.43
C PRO A 39 5.23 -4.04 -3.12
N ILE A 40 4.35 -3.09 -2.78
CA ILE A 40 3.36 -3.22 -1.72
C ILE A 40 2.04 -3.55 -2.41
N ILE A 41 1.62 -4.81 -2.30
CA ILE A 41 0.43 -5.31 -3.02
C ILE A 41 -0.80 -5.21 -2.11
N GLY A 42 -1.74 -4.34 -2.47
CA GLY A 42 -3.05 -4.24 -1.82
C GLY A 42 -4.09 -5.11 -2.50
N LEU A 43 -4.81 -5.91 -1.72
CA LEU A 43 -5.94 -6.71 -2.21
C LEU A 43 -7.26 -5.94 -2.15
N GLU A 44 -7.32 -4.88 -1.33
CA GLU A 44 -8.51 -4.07 -1.13
C GLU A 44 -8.21 -2.62 -1.58
N PRO A 45 -8.94 -2.09 -2.59
CA PRO A 45 -8.62 -0.81 -3.18
C PRO A 45 -8.68 0.39 -2.23
N SER A 46 -9.67 0.49 -1.35
CA SER A 46 -9.84 1.68 -0.52
C SER A 46 -8.73 1.85 0.52
N CYS A 47 -8.21 0.76 1.07
CA CYS A 47 -7.03 0.74 1.93
C CYS A 47 -5.77 1.06 1.14
N LEU A 48 -5.61 0.53 -0.06
CA LEU A 48 -4.44 0.83 -0.89
C LEU A 48 -4.42 2.29 -1.32
N LEU A 49 -5.57 2.85 -1.70
CA LEU A 49 -5.71 4.25 -2.08
C LEU A 49 -5.25 5.17 -0.94
N MET A 50 -5.55 4.84 0.32
CA MET A 50 -5.00 5.58 1.48
C MET A 50 -3.49 5.76 1.39
N LEU A 51 -2.76 4.68 1.11
CA LEU A 51 -1.30 4.69 1.02
C LEU A 51 -0.81 5.46 -0.22
N ARG A 52 -1.55 5.36 -1.32
CA ARG A 52 -1.17 5.90 -2.62
C ARG A 52 -1.46 7.39 -2.75
N ASP A 53 -2.57 7.86 -2.20
CA ASP A 53 -3.10 9.20 -2.46
C ASP A 53 -3.30 9.99 -1.15
N GLU A 54 -4.05 9.47 -0.17
CA GLU A 54 -4.41 10.26 1.02
C GLU A 54 -3.27 10.48 2.01
N TYR A 55 -2.25 9.62 2.05
CA TYR A 55 -1.09 9.80 2.96
C TYR A 55 -0.32 11.10 2.69
N TYR A 56 -0.35 11.61 1.46
CA TYR A 56 0.22 12.92 1.13
C TYR A 56 -0.46 14.07 1.88
N MET A 57 -1.76 13.94 2.16
CA MET A 57 -2.56 14.96 2.84
C MET A 57 -2.40 14.92 4.37
N LEU A 58 -1.85 13.84 4.92
CA LEU A 58 -1.70 13.63 6.37
C LEU A 58 -0.38 14.17 6.93
N GLU A 59 0.41 14.90 6.15
CA GLU A 59 1.69 15.50 6.56
C GLU A 59 2.67 14.50 7.19
N LEU A 60 2.79 13.31 6.60
CA LEU A 60 3.65 12.21 7.11
C LEU A 60 5.12 12.31 6.64
N GLY A 61 5.45 13.33 5.84
CA GLY A 61 6.80 13.58 5.32
C GLY A 61 7.10 12.92 3.98
N GLU A 62 8.36 13.01 3.54
CA GLU A 62 8.80 12.55 2.21
C GLU A 62 8.75 11.02 2.04
N SER A 63 8.77 10.27 3.14
CA SER A 63 8.68 8.80 3.14
C SER A 63 7.42 8.26 2.46
N VAL A 64 6.34 9.06 2.44
CA VAL A 64 5.10 8.73 1.72
C VAL A 64 5.34 8.48 0.24
N ASN A 65 6.27 9.22 -0.38
CA ASN A 65 6.55 9.09 -1.81
C ASN A 65 7.03 7.68 -2.18
N SER A 66 7.89 7.09 -1.34
CA SER A 66 8.38 5.72 -1.54
C SER A 66 7.25 4.71 -1.38
N ILE A 67 6.40 4.87 -0.36
CA ILE A 67 5.25 3.99 -0.13
C ILE A 67 4.26 4.07 -1.30
N ALA A 68 3.85 5.28 -1.68
CA ALA A 68 2.86 5.52 -2.72
C ALA A 68 3.31 4.97 -4.08
N LYS A 69 4.59 5.13 -4.45
CA LYS A 69 5.14 4.58 -5.69
C LYS A 69 5.19 3.06 -5.73
N SER A 70 5.31 2.43 -4.56
CA SER A 70 5.35 0.97 -4.43
C SER A 70 3.96 0.35 -4.26
N ALA A 71 2.93 1.15 -3.96
CA ALA A 71 1.57 0.71 -3.72
C ALA A 71 0.85 0.33 -5.02
N LEU A 72 0.57 -0.96 -5.20
CA LEU A 72 -0.10 -1.51 -6.38
C LEU A 72 -1.24 -2.43 -5.98
N LEU A 73 -2.31 -2.43 -6.77
CA LEU A 73 -3.30 -3.50 -6.73
C LEU A 73 -2.66 -4.79 -7.25
N LEU A 74 -3.24 -5.93 -6.88
CA LEU A 74 -2.78 -7.23 -7.39
C LEU A 74 -2.80 -7.26 -8.92
N GLU A 75 -3.86 -6.74 -9.53
CA GLU A 75 -4.03 -6.71 -10.98
C GLU A 75 -3.03 -5.78 -11.65
N GLU A 76 -2.74 -4.61 -11.05
CA GLU A 76 -1.72 -3.68 -11.51
C GLU A 76 -0.32 -4.32 -11.46
N PHE A 77 -0.02 -5.03 -10.37
CA PHE A 77 1.23 -5.78 -10.24
C PHE A 77 1.34 -6.88 -11.30
N LEU A 78 0.31 -7.71 -11.47
CA LEU A 78 0.30 -8.78 -12.46
C LEU A 78 0.46 -8.24 -13.88
N ALA A 79 -0.23 -7.15 -14.23
CA ALA A 79 -0.08 -6.49 -15.53
C ALA A 79 1.37 -6.01 -15.74
N ARG A 80 1.97 -5.35 -14.74
CA ARG A 80 3.36 -4.88 -14.80
C ARG A 80 4.36 -6.02 -14.98
N GLU A 81 4.20 -7.13 -14.26
CA GLU A 81 5.09 -8.28 -14.39
C GLU A 81 4.88 -9.03 -15.73
N SER A 82 3.66 -9.04 -16.25
CA SER A 82 3.33 -9.56 -17.58
C SER A 82 4.02 -8.75 -18.68
N ASP A 83 3.87 -7.42 -18.65
CA ASP A 83 4.50 -6.50 -19.61
C ASP A 83 6.03 -6.62 -19.58
N ALA A 84 6.58 -6.80 -18.38
CA ALA A 84 8.00 -7.02 -18.19
C ALA A 84 8.49 -8.44 -18.55
N LYS A 85 7.60 -9.32 -19.01
CA LYS A 85 7.89 -10.74 -19.32
C LYS A 85 8.51 -11.53 -18.16
N ARG A 86 8.18 -11.15 -16.92
CA ARG A 86 8.63 -11.83 -15.69
C ARG A 86 7.55 -12.74 -15.08
N LEU A 87 6.34 -12.66 -15.60
CA LEU A 87 5.20 -13.44 -15.12
C LEU A 87 5.24 -14.87 -15.68
N ASN A 88 5.68 -15.83 -14.87
CA ASN A 88 5.65 -17.26 -15.20
C ASN A 88 4.59 -17.98 -14.34
N LEU A 89 3.37 -18.09 -14.88
CA LEU A 89 2.23 -18.65 -14.18
C LEU A 89 1.92 -20.06 -14.69
N ASN A 90 2.41 -21.07 -13.97
CA ASN A 90 2.02 -22.46 -14.19
C ASN A 90 0.84 -22.81 -13.29
N PHE A 91 -0.35 -22.31 -13.65
CA PHE A 91 -1.56 -22.71 -12.94
C PHE A 91 -1.95 -24.13 -13.34
N ASN A 92 -1.94 -25.03 -12.37
CA ASN A 92 -2.61 -26.31 -12.52
C ASN A 92 -4.09 -26.11 -12.21
N SER A 93 -4.97 -26.63 -13.04
CA SER A 93 -6.38 -26.75 -12.69
C SER A 93 -6.49 -27.67 -11.47
N THR A 94 -6.94 -27.15 -10.34
CA THR A 94 -7.40 -28.01 -9.24
C THR A 94 -8.68 -28.72 -9.70
N PRO A 95 -8.85 -30.04 -9.42
CA PRO A 95 -10.08 -30.75 -9.73
C PRO A 95 -11.33 -30.11 -9.11
#